data_AF-A0A924W1L4-F1
#
_entry.id   AF-A0A924W1L4-F1
#
_cell.length_a   1.000
_cell.length_b   1.000
_cell.length_c   1.000
_cell.angle_alpha   90.00
_cell.angle_beta   90.00
_cell.angle_gamma   90.00
#
_symmetry.space_group_name_H-M   'P 1'
#
loop_
_entity.id
_entity.type
_entity.pdbx_description
1 polymer ?
#
loop_
_entity_poly.entity_id
_entity_poly.type
_entity_poly.pdbx_seq_one_letter_code
_entity_poly.pdbx_strand_id
1 'polypeptide(L)'
;MTVILWAFTLFHVVVGAACLGAAVRLLTPDERALWRSKLALLVAELLVWIYPIAAFVGVKSAWSAYDVAHPFAFAMILAPIAWLLVMGIAFAVVDFAEDGILGNARTSDAAR
;
A
#
# COMPACT_ATOMS: atom_id res chain seq x y z
N MET A 1 18.22 -17.40 -6.52
CA MET A 1 16.81 -17.06 -6.22
C MET A 1 16.58 -16.86 -4.71
N THR A 2 17.11 -17.71 -3.83
CA THR A 2 16.94 -17.59 -2.36
C THR A 2 17.25 -16.20 -1.79
N VAL A 3 18.38 -15.57 -2.18
CA VAL A 3 18.74 -14.21 -1.73
C VAL A 3 17.68 -13.18 -2.15
N ILE A 4 17.17 -13.32 -3.38
CA ILE A 4 16.10 -12.46 -3.92
C ILE A 4 14.81 -12.64 -3.11
N LEU A 5 14.43 -13.88 -2.80
CA LEU A 5 13.25 -14.17 -1.98
C LEU A 5 13.36 -13.54 -0.59
N TRP A 6 14.52 -13.64 0.06
CA TRP A 6 14.74 -12.98 1.36
C TRP A 6 14.71 -11.46 1.26
N ALA A 7 15.36 -10.88 0.26
CA ALA A 7 15.36 -9.43 0.05
C ALA A 7 13.94 -8.88 -0.13
N PHE A 8 13.13 -9.51 -0.98
CA PHE A 8 11.74 -9.12 -1.18
C PHE A 8 10.85 -9.45 0.03
N THR A 9 11.11 -10.54 0.75
CA THR A 9 10.41 -10.83 2.01
C THR A 9 10.62 -9.70 3.01
N LEU A 10 11.87 -9.25 3.20
CA LEU A 10 12.18 -8.14 4.11
C LEU A 10 11.52 -6.83 3.64
N PHE A 11 11.61 -6.53 2.35
CA PHE A 11 10.93 -5.38 1.75
C PHE A 11 9.43 -5.41 2.06
N HIS A 12 8.76 -6.53 1.82
CA HIS A 12 7.33 -6.70 2.07
C HIS A 12 6.96 -6.60 3.54
N VAL A 13 7.81 -7.06 4.46
CA VAL A 13 7.61 -6.88 5.90
C VAL A 13 7.66 -5.39 6.26
N VAL A 14 8.68 -4.67 5.79
CA VAL A 14 8.85 -3.24 6.08
C VAL A 14 7.69 -2.42 5.51
N VAL A 15 7.37 -2.62 4.23
CA VAL A 15 6.27 -1.88 3.58
C VAL A 15 4.92 -2.31 4.16
N GLY A 16 4.74 -3.59 4.49
CA GLY A 16 3.53 -4.10 5.13
C GLY A 16 3.30 -3.46 6.50
N ALA A 17 4.35 -3.32 7.31
CA ALA A 17 4.28 -2.61 8.58
C ALA A 17 3.95 -1.12 8.39
N ALA A 18 4.55 -0.46 7.39
CA ALA A 18 4.24 0.93 7.06
C ALA A 18 2.77 1.10 6.62
N CYS A 19 2.27 0.23 5.75
CA CYS A 19 0.87 0.21 5.33
C CYS A 19 -0.07 -0.03 6.51
N LEU A 20 0.24 -0.96 7.41
CA LEU A 20 -0.56 -1.21 8.60
C LEU A 20 -0.59 0.02 9.53
N GLY A 21 0.56 0.66 9.75
CA GLY A 21 0.64 1.90 10.53
C GLY A 21 -0.19 3.02 9.91
N ALA A 22 -0.13 3.19 8.59
CA ALA A 22 -0.96 4.14 7.85
C ALA A 22 -2.45 3.80 7.96
N ALA A 23 -2.81 2.52 7.82
CA ALA A 23 -4.18 2.04 7.91
C ALA A 23 -4.78 2.35 9.29
N VAL A 24 -4.06 2.07 10.37
CA VAL A 24 -4.50 2.40 11.74
C VAL A 24 -4.63 3.92 11.92
N ARG A 25 -3.69 4.71 11.40
CA ARG A 25 -3.75 6.18 11.46
C ARG A 25 -4.98 6.74 10.76
N LEU A 26 -5.35 6.21 9.59
CA LEU A 26 -6.54 6.62 8.84
C LEU A 26 -7.86 6.32 9.57
N LEU A 27 -7.86 5.46 10.59
CA LEU A 27 -9.05 5.21 11.42
C LEU A 27 -9.26 6.27 12.52
N THR A 28 -8.27 7.12 12.78
CA THR A 28 -8.36 8.14 13.84
C THR A 28 -9.33 9.27 13.46
N PRO A 29 -10.10 9.83 14.42
CA PRO A 29 -11.03 10.91 14.13
C PRO A 29 -10.36 12.14 13.50
N ASP A 30 -9.18 12.50 14.00
CA ASP A 30 -8.42 13.66 13.53
C ASP A 30 -7.99 13.52 12.07
N GLU A 31 -7.44 12.35 11.69
CA GLU A 31 -7.04 12.13 10.30
C GLU A 31 -8.28 12.09 9.39
N ARG A 32 -9.36 11.42 9.79
CA ARG A 32 -10.60 11.33 9.02
C ARG A 32 -11.29 12.67 8.78
N ALA A 33 -11.08 13.64 9.67
CA ALA A 33 -11.59 15.00 9.53
C ALA A 33 -10.86 15.77 8.40
N LEU A 34 -9.62 15.40 8.06
CA LEU A 34 -8.86 16.01 6.97
C LEU A 34 -9.39 15.64 5.57
N TRP A 35 -10.13 14.54 5.45
CA TRP A 35 -10.63 14.05 4.17
C TRP A 35 -11.98 14.66 3.80
N ARG A 36 -12.01 15.38 2.68
CA ARG A 36 -13.23 15.95 2.09
C ARG A 36 -14.12 14.86 1.49
N SER A 37 -13.57 14.00 0.63
CA SER A 37 -14.32 12.87 0.06
C SER A 37 -14.26 11.64 0.97
N LYS A 38 -15.44 11.20 1.43
CA LYS A 38 -15.56 9.93 2.18
C LYS A 38 -15.29 8.71 1.32
N LEU A 39 -15.54 8.80 0.00
CA LEU A 39 -15.18 7.74 -0.93
C LEU A 39 -13.66 7.64 -1.11
N ALA A 40 -12.96 8.78 -1.22
CA ALA A 40 -11.50 8.77 -1.35
C ALA A 40 -10.84 8.20 -0.08
N LEU A 41 -11.33 8.58 1.10
CA LEU A 41 -10.90 7.99 2.37
C LEU A 41 -11.13 6.47 2.40
N LEU A 42 -12.33 6.00 2.01
CA LEU A 42 -12.62 4.56 1.97
C LEU A 42 -11.67 3.82 1.01
N VAL A 43 -11.40 4.39 -0.17
CA VAL A 43 -10.45 3.82 -1.13
C VAL A 43 -9.05 3.78 -0.54
N ALA A 44 -8.58 4.87 0.09
CA ALA A 44 -7.29 4.93 0.74
C ALA A 44 -7.15 3.85 1.82
N GLU A 45 -8.14 3.72 2.70
CA GLU A 45 -8.21 2.70 3.75
C GLU A 45 -8.11 1.29 3.14
N LEU A 46 -8.92 0.98 2.13
CA LEU A 46 -8.91 -0.34 1.48
C LEU A 46 -7.55 -0.64 0.85
N LEU A 47 -6.95 0.33 0.15
CA LEU A 47 -5.66 0.15 -0.52
C LEU A 47 -4.53 -0.20 0.46
N VAL A 48 -4.45 0.51 1.59
CA VAL A 48 -3.43 0.26 2.60
C VAL A 48 -3.70 -1.00 3.42
N TRP A 49 -4.96 -1.37 3.66
CA TRP A 49 -5.32 -2.60 4.37
C TRP A 49 -5.04 -3.87 3.55
N ILE A 50 -5.18 -3.82 2.23
CA ILE A 50 -4.99 -4.99 1.37
C ILE A 50 -3.49 -5.33 1.21
N TYR A 51 -2.60 -4.34 1.18
CA TYR A 51 -1.18 -4.60 0.90
C TYR A 51 -0.52 -5.59 1.87
N PRO A 52 -0.66 -5.47 3.22
CA PRO A 52 -0.09 -6.45 4.14
C PRO A 52 -0.57 -7.88 3.86
N ILE A 53 -1.85 -8.06 3.55
CA ILE A 53 -2.45 -9.36 3.24
C ILE A 53 -1.84 -9.92 1.96
N ALA A 54 -1.79 -9.11 0.90
CA ALA A 54 -1.19 -9.49 -0.38
C ALA A 54 0.30 -9.83 -0.23
N ALA A 55 1.04 -9.05 0.56
CA ALA A 55 2.44 -9.26 0.88
C ALA A 55 2.68 -10.61 1.58
N PHE A 56 1.93 -10.91 2.65
CA PHE A 56 2.07 -12.18 3.37
C PHE A 56 1.70 -13.39 2.50
N VAL A 57 0.58 -13.31 1.77
CA VAL A 57 0.14 -14.40 0.89
C VAL A 57 1.15 -14.59 -0.25
N GLY A 58 1.62 -13.51 -0.88
CA GLY A 58 2.58 -13.53 -1.98
C GLY A 58 3.92 -14.12 -1.57
N VAL A 59 4.49 -13.66 -0.45
CA VAL A 59 5.76 -14.20 0.09
C VAL A 59 5.63 -15.68 0.42
N LYS A 60 4.59 -16.09 1.16
CA LYS A 60 4.37 -17.50 1.48
C LYS A 60 4.28 -18.36 0.21
N SER A 61 3.46 -17.93 -0.75
CA SER A 61 3.24 -18.64 -2.00
C SER A 61 4.51 -18.76 -2.82
N ALA A 62 5.33 -17.69 -2.86
CA ALA A 62 6.60 -17.68 -3.56
C ALA A 62 7.62 -18.66 -2.96
N TRP A 63 7.72 -18.73 -1.63
CA TRP A 63 8.59 -19.71 -0.96
C TRP A 63 8.14 -21.14 -1.23
N SER A 64 6.84 -21.44 -1.07
CA SER A 64 6.32 -22.78 -1.38
C SER A 64 6.51 -23.17 -2.85
N ALA A 65 6.33 -22.23 -3.77
CA ALA A 65 6.57 -22.44 -5.20
C ALA A 65 8.06 -22.65 -5.50
N TYR A 66 8.96 -21.95 -4.80
CA TYR A 66 10.40 -22.10 -4.95
C TYR A 66 10.89 -23.48 -4.49
N ASP A 67 10.37 -23.99 -3.38
CA ASP A 67 10.76 -25.29 -2.82
C ASP A 67 10.46 -26.47 -3.78
N VAL A 68 9.44 -26.31 -4.64
CA VAL A 68 9.09 -27.29 -5.68
C VAL A 68 9.58 -26.89 -7.08
N ALA A 69 10.51 -25.93 -7.16
CA ALA A 69 11.09 -25.41 -8.41
C ALA A 69 10.06 -24.93 -9.44
N HIS A 70 8.92 -24.40 -8.99
CA HIS A 70 7.86 -23.91 -9.85
C HIS A 70 8.30 -22.63 -10.59
N PRO A 71 8.08 -22.53 -11.92
CA PRO A 71 8.62 -21.43 -12.73
C PRO A 71 8.07 -20.05 -12.36
N PHE A 72 6.89 -20.00 -11.73
CA PHE A 72 6.23 -18.74 -11.36
C PHE A 72 6.57 -18.22 -9.95
N ALA A 73 7.49 -18.85 -9.20
CA ALA A 73 7.85 -18.41 -7.85
C ALA A 73 8.27 -16.92 -7.80
N PHE A 74 8.98 -16.45 -8.84
CA PHE A 74 9.38 -15.04 -8.94
C PHE A 74 8.20 -14.10 -9.23
N ALA A 75 7.26 -14.50 -10.09
CA ALA A 75 6.06 -13.69 -10.34
C ALA A 75 5.20 -13.54 -9.08
N MET A 76 5.11 -14.61 -8.26
CA MET A 76 4.36 -14.59 -7.01
C MET A 76 4.92 -13.59 -5.99
N ILE A 77 6.25 -13.44 -5.90
CA ILE A 77 6.84 -12.46 -4.98
C ILE A 77 6.79 -11.03 -5.52
N LEU A 78 6.63 -10.84 -6.84
CA LEU A 78 6.41 -9.52 -7.42
C LEU A 78 4.94 -9.06 -7.37
N ALA A 79 3.98 -9.99 -7.22
CA ALA A 79 2.55 -9.65 -7.22
C ALA A 79 2.17 -8.54 -6.21
N PRO A 80 2.68 -8.51 -4.97
CA PRO A 80 2.38 -7.41 -4.05
C PRO A 80 2.97 -6.08 -4.52
N ILE A 81 4.06 -6.06 -5.30
CA ILE A 81 4.63 -4.84 -5.87
C ILE A 81 3.69 -4.25 -6.91
N ALA A 82 3.04 -5.09 -7.72
CA ALA A 82 2.00 -4.61 -8.64
C ALA A 82 0.86 -3.90 -7.89
N TRP A 83 0.51 -4.36 -6.68
CA TRP A 83 -0.45 -3.65 -5.82
C TRP A 83 0.06 -2.27 -5.38
N LEU A 84 1.35 -2.12 -5.06
CA LEU A 84 1.93 -0.79 -4.75
C LEU A 84 1.81 0.16 -5.94
N LEU A 85 2.00 -0.33 -7.17
CA LEU A 85 1.82 0.48 -8.37
C LEU A 85 0.36 0.92 -8.52
N VAL A 86 -0.59 0.02 -8.33
CA VAL A 86 -2.03 0.33 -8.33
C VAL A 86 -2.34 1.38 -7.26
N MET A 87 -1.83 1.19 -6.05
CA MET A 87 -1.99 2.12 -4.94
C MET A 87 -1.42 3.51 -5.29
N GLY A 88 -0.20 3.57 -5.83
CA GLY A 88 0.44 4.83 -6.24
C GLY A 88 -0.35 5.58 -7.31
N ILE A 89 -0.87 4.87 -8.32
CA ILE A 89 -1.73 5.47 -9.35
C ILE A 89 -3.04 5.97 -8.74
N ALA A 90 -3.68 5.18 -7.90
CA ALA A 90 -4.93 5.56 -7.27
C ALA A 90 -4.77 6.80 -6.39
N PHE A 91 -3.71 6.87 -5.57
CA PHE A 91 -3.42 8.06 -4.78
C PHE A 91 -3.09 9.28 -5.64
N ALA A 92 -2.34 9.12 -6.73
CA ALA A 92 -2.08 10.21 -7.66
C ALA A 92 -3.37 10.76 -8.30
N VAL A 93 -4.33 9.89 -8.62
CA VAL A 93 -5.65 10.29 -9.14
C VAL A 93 -6.48 11.00 -8.06
N VAL A 94 -6.49 10.48 -6.83
CA VAL A 94 -7.20 11.10 -5.70
C VAL A 94 -6.62 12.47 -5.39
N ASP A 95 -5.30 12.59 -5.31
CA ASP A 95 -4.58 13.86 -5.12
C ASP A 95 -4.96 14.86 -6.22
N PHE A 96 -4.90 14.46 -7.49
CA PHE A 96 -5.34 15.30 -8.60
C PHE A 96 -6.83 15.72 -8.51
N ALA A 97 -7.71 14.84 -8.03
CA ALA A 97 -9.15 15.08 -7.97
C ALA A 97 -9.57 15.92 -6.75
N GLU A 98 -8.93 15.74 -5.59
CA GLU A 98 -9.20 16.50 -4.37
C GLU A 98 -8.49 17.86 -4.34
N ASP A 99 -7.29 17.95 -4.93
CA ASP A 99 -6.41 19.13 -4.83
C ASP A 99 -6.26 19.90 -6.15
N GLY A 100 -6.57 19.28 -7.28
CA GLY A 100 -6.11 19.75 -8.59
C GLY A 100 -4.59 19.56 -8.78
N ILE A 101 -4.02 20.15 -9.83
CA ILE A 101 -2.55 20.09 -10.12
C ILE A 101 -1.69 20.76 -9.02
N LEU A 102 -2.29 21.53 -8.09
CA LEU A 102 -1.61 22.55 -7.29
C LEU A 102 -1.75 22.46 -5.76
N GLY A 103 -2.32 21.38 -5.18
CA GLY A 103 -2.20 21.11 -3.73
C GLY A 103 -3.06 22.01 -2.81
N ASN A 104 -4.33 21.67 -2.61
CA ASN A 104 -5.26 22.45 -1.77
C ASN A 104 -6.13 21.62 -0.79
N ALA A 105 -5.87 20.31 -0.58
CA ALA A 105 -6.66 19.48 0.34
C ALA A 105 -6.18 19.48 1.79
N ARG A 106 -4.98 19.94 2.10
CA ARG A 106 -4.71 20.39 3.48
C ARG A 106 -5.18 21.83 3.57
N THR A 107 -6.28 22.07 4.30
CA THR A 107 -6.36 23.33 5.03
C THR A 107 -5.13 23.37 5.93
N SER A 108 -4.13 24.12 5.52
CA SER A 108 -3.08 24.56 6.41
C SER A 108 -3.71 25.58 7.36
N ASP A 109 -4.55 25.11 8.28
CA ASP A 109 -4.86 25.85 9.50
C ASP A 109 -3.71 25.67 10.50
N ALA A 110 -2.48 25.89 10.02
CA ALA A 110 -1.29 26.01 10.83
C ALA A 110 -0.90 27.49 10.85
N ALA A 111 -1.64 28.23 11.67
CA ALA A 111 -1.25 29.49 12.30
C ALA A 111 -0.82 30.67 11.40
N ARG A 112 -1.73 31.66 11.33
CA ARG A 112 -1.54 33.08 10.93
C ARG A 112 -1.82 33.42 9.47
#